data_AF-A0A524GA94-F1
#
_entry.id   AF-A0A524GA94-F1
#
_cell.length_a   1.000
_cell.length_b   1.000
_cell.length_c   1.000
_cell.angle_alpha   90.00
_cell.angle_beta   90.00
_cell.angle_gamma   90.00
#
_symmetry.space_group_name_H-M   'P 1'
#
loop_
_entity.id
_entity.type
_entity.pdbx_description
1 polymer ?
#
loop_
_entity_poly.entity_id
_entity_poly.type
_entity_poly.pdbx_seq_one_letter_code
_entity_poly.pdbx_strand_id
1 'polypeptide(L)'
;MRFHTPPDLKWIILAVFITTFLLKIYLTPTDNVGLSILGISLISVIAALIWSFTSLPEPTVYWDERKGIFAIFRFWSIEVNSARLLASVPIGIDLSHSAKKVLQAMYTRFQNESGGELVFFIIRPLGNQSTKIGFLVRRRGLRLWNGIKHVEDLSKQLGTDIAILERVMRAAYPHLPVTTASLQDIVKATTGGLETHAFV
;
A
#
# COMPACT_ATOMS: atom_id res chain seq x y z
N MET A 1 -12.07 -10.94 -20.77
CA MET A 1 -13.32 -10.18 -20.95
C MET A 1 -13.86 -9.81 -19.56
N ARG A 2 -13.80 -8.54 -19.16
CA ARG A 2 -14.41 -8.08 -17.89
C ARG A 2 -15.81 -7.57 -18.20
N PHE A 3 -16.81 -8.32 -17.77
CA PHE A 3 -18.20 -7.92 -17.84
C PHE A 3 -18.48 -6.85 -16.77
N HIS A 4 -19.08 -5.75 -17.23
CA HIS A 4 -19.67 -4.64 -16.46
C HIS A 4 -18.77 -3.96 -15.42
N THR A 5 -17.97 -2.99 -15.87
CA THR A 5 -17.58 -1.87 -15.00
C THR A 5 -18.86 -1.13 -14.58
N PRO A 6 -19.21 -1.08 -13.28
CA PRO A 6 -20.33 -0.25 -12.84
C PRO A 6 -20.10 1.21 -13.29
N PRO A 7 -21.18 1.97 -13.59
CA PRO A 7 -21.04 3.36 -14.00
C PRO A 7 -20.23 4.12 -12.95
N ASP A 8 -19.18 4.80 -13.43
CA ASP A 8 -18.22 5.52 -12.60
C ASP A 8 -18.98 6.46 -11.64
N LEU A 9 -18.62 6.48 -10.35
CA LEU A 9 -19.34 7.21 -9.27
C LEU A 9 -19.64 8.67 -9.65
N LYS A 10 -18.76 9.26 -10.46
CA LYS A 10 -18.87 10.62 -11.02
C LYS A 10 -20.14 10.81 -11.84
N TRP A 11 -20.54 9.81 -12.63
CA TRP A 11 -21.74 9.86 -13.45
C TRP A 11 -23.02 9.71 -12.63
N ILE A 12 -22.98 8.92 -11.56
CA ILE A 12 -24.11 8.78 -10.62
C ILE A 12 -24.33 10.10 -9.87
N ILE A 13 -23.27 10.69 -9.32
CA ILE A 13 -23.35 11.98 -8.61
C ILE A 13 -23.83 13.08 -9.57
N LEU A 14 -23.27 13.13 -10.78
CA LEU A 14 -23.66 14.12 -11.81
C LEU A 14 -25.12 13.94 -12.24
N ALA A 15 -25.57 12.70 -12.47
CA ALA A 15 -26.95 12.42 -12.84
C ALA A 15 -27.93 12.84 -11.74
N VAL A 16 -27.58 12.60 -10.46
CA VAL A 16 -28.43 13.09 -9.37
C VAL A 16 -28.42 14.61 -9.33
N PHE A 17 -27.26 15.27 -9.35
CA PHE A 17 -27.20 16.73 -9.32
C PHE A 17 -28.01 17.38 -10.46
N ILE A 18 -27.91 16.84 -11.68
CA ILE A 18 -28.65 17.32 -12.85
C ILE A 18 -30.16 17.09 -12.67
N THR A 19 -30.58 15.90 -12.22
CA THR A 19 -32.00 15.60 -12.00
C THR A 19 -32.60 16.46 -10.88
N THR A 20 -31.89 16.65 -9.77
CA THR A 20 -32.30 17.53 -8.67
C THR A 20 -32.41 19.00 -9.12
N PHE A 21 -31.44 19.47 -9.92
CA PHE A 21 -31.42 20.84 -10.45
C PHE A 21 -32.55 21.10 -11.45
N LEU A 22 -32.77 20.17 -12.38
CA LEU A 22 -33.87 20.26 -13.35
C LEU A 22 -35.24 20.20 -12.66
N LEU A 23 -35.41 19.37 -11.63
CA LEU A 23 -36.66 19.32 -10.87
C LEU A 23 -36.94 20.59 -10.08
N LYS A 24 -35.91 21.21 -9.49
CA LYS A 24 -36.06 22.49 -8.77
C LYS A 24 -36.52 23.62 -9.69
N ILE A 25 -36.10 23.62 -10.95
CA ILE A 25 -36.54 24.60 -11.95
C ILE A 25 -38.01 24.38 -12.34
N TYR A 26 -38.50 23.15 -12.28
CA TYR A 26 -39.84 22.79 -12.76
C TYR A 26 -40.95 22.84 -11.70
N LEU A 27 -40.62 22.83 -10.40
CA LEU A 27 -41.61 22.75 -9.31
C LEU A 27 -41.67 24.02 -8.45
N THR A 28 -42.89 24.49 -8.20
CA THR A 28 -43.22 25.61 -7.32
C THR A 28 -42.86 25.35 -5.84
N PRO A 29 -42.52 26.39 -5.05
CA PRO A 29 -41.88 26.26 -3.73
C PRO A 29 -42.73 25.64 -2.61
N THR A 30 -44.00 25.30 -2.85
CA THR A 30 -44.93 24.76 -1.84
C THR A 30 -45.38 23.32 -2.10
N ASP A 31 -44.75 22.63 -3.05
CA ASP A 31 -45.21 21.31 -3.49
C ASP A 31 -44.59 20.17 -2.66
N ASN A 32 -45.41 19.53 -1.81
CA ASN A 32 -44.99 18.39 -0.96
C ASN A 32 -44.44 17.21 -1.76
N VAL A 33 -44.85 17.10 -3.03
CA VAL A 33 -44.35 16.11 -3.98
C VAL A 33 -42.87 16.40 -4.34
N GLY A 34 -42.50 17.67 -4.53
CA GLY A 34 -41.13 18.07 -4.82
C GLY A 34 -40.17 17.79 -3.66
N LEU A 35 -40.61 18.04 -2.43
CA LEU A 35 -39.86 17.69 -1.22
C LEU A 35 -39.62 16.18 -1.09
N SER A 36 -40.62 15.36 -1.44
CA SER A 36 -40.52 13.91 -1.38
C SER A 36 -39.51 13.36 -2.40
N ILE A 37 -39.52 13.90 -3.63
CA ILE A 37 -38.56 13.50 -4.68
C ILE A 37 -37.14 13.95 -4.33
N LEU A 38 -36.97 15.15 -3.75
CA LEU A 38 -35.67 15.60 -3.23
C LEU A 38 -35.14 14.63 -2.16
N GLY A 39 -35.98 14.24 -1.19
CA GLY A 39 -35.63 13.28 -0.15
C GLY A 39 -35.20 11.92 -0.73
N ILE A 40 -35.97 11.39 -1.68
CA ILE A 40 -35.63 10.11 -2.34
C ILE A 40 -34.31 10.23 -3.11
N SER A 41 -34.08 11.32 -3.84
CA SER A 41 -32.83 11.55 -4.59
C SER A 41 -31.61 11.62 -3.67
N LEU A 42 -31.75 12.29 -2.52
CA LEU A 42 -30.69 12.39 -1.52
C LEU A 42 -30.38 11.02 -0.91
N ILE A 43 -31.41 10.24 -0.56
CA ILE A 43 -31.26 8.89 -0.03
C ILE A 43 -30.57 7.98 -1.05
N SER A 44 -30.93 8.05 -2.33
CA SER A 44 -30.25 7.29 -3.40
C SER A 44 -28.78 7.66 -3.55
N VAL A 45 -28.41 8.95 -3.40
CA VAL A 45 -26.99 9.38 -3.40
C VAL A 45 -26.24 8.83 -2.21
N ILE A 46 -26.82 8.94 -1.01
CA ILE A 46 -26.21 8.42 0.22
C ILE A 46 -26.04 6.89 0.11
N ALA A 47 -27.05 6.17 -0.38
CA ALA A 47 -26.98 4.73 -0.60
C ALA A 47 -25.91 4.35 -1.64
N ALA A 48 -25.80 5.10 -2.75
CA ALA A 48 -24.76 4.88 -3.76
C ALA A 48 -23.35 5.18 -3.22
N LEU A 49 -23.19 6.21 -2.39
CA LEU A 49 -21.95 6.51 -1.67
C LEU A 49 -21.59 5.37 -0.72
N ILE A 50 -22.52 4.94 0.13
CA ILE A 50 -22.32 3.81 1.06
C ILE A 50 -21.93 2.55 0.27
N TRP A 51 -22.66 2.23 -0.79
CA TRP A 51 -22.36 1.08 -1.66
C TRP A 51 -20.96 1.17 -2.28
N SER A 52 -20.54 2.37 -2.70
CA SER A 52 -19.19 2.57 -3.24
C SER A 52 -18.09 2.42 -2.19
N PHE A 53 -18.37 2.78 -0.93
CA PHE A 53 -17.42 2.60 0.18
C PHE A 53 -17.38 1.15 0.67
N THR A 54 -18.47 0.39 0.54
CA THR A 54 -18.51 -1.03 0.92
C THR A 54 -18.05 -1.97 -0.20
N SER A 55 -18.17 -1.55 -1.46
CA SER A 55 -17.78 -2.33 -2.66
C SER A 55 -16.41 -1.92 -3.19
N LEU A 56 -15.48 -1.54 -2.30
CA LEU A 56 -14.13 -1.18 -2.71
C LEU A 56 -13.46 -2.38 -3.39
N PRO A 57 -12.85 -2.20 -4.57
CA PRO A 57 -12.19 -3.30 -5.26
C PRO A 57 -11.04 -3.84 -4.39
N GLU A 58 -10.89 -5.17 -4.42
CA GLU A 58 -9.82 -5.85 -3.71
C GLU A 58 -8.44 -5.30 -4.11
N PRO A 59 -7.50 -5.20 -3.16
CA PRO A 59 -6.15 -4.73 -3.46
C PRO A 59 -5.48 -5.65 -4.46
N THR A 60 -4.93 -5.07 -5.52
CA THR A 60 -4.15 -5.83 -6.50
C THR A 60 -2.67 -5.78 -6.17
N VAL A 61 -1.99 -6.91 -6.33
CA VAL A 61 -0.61 -7.10 -5.90
C VAL A 61 0.25 -7.46 -7.10
N TYR A 62 1.36 -6.76 -7.27
CA TYR A 62 2.33 -7.01 -8.34
C TYR A 62 3.70 -7.25 -7.74
N TRP A 63 4.41 -8.23 -8.28
CA TRP A 63 5.75 -8.61 -7.85
C TRP A 63 6.70 -8.60 -9.06
N ASP A 64 7.82 -7.88 -8.93
CA ASP A 64 8.91 -7.89 -9.88
C ASP A 64 10.10 -8.62 -9.25
N GLU A 65 10.33 -9.87 -9.67
CA GLU A 65 11.44 -10.70 -9.20
C GLU A 65 12.82 -10.10 -9.50
N ARG A 66 12.97 -9.42 -10.64
CA ARG A 66 14.27 -8.89 -11.07
C ARG A 66 14.70 -7.73 -10.19
N LYS A 67 13.75 -6.89 -9.78
CA LYS A 67 14.02 -5.75 -8.91
C LYS A 67 13.85 -6.08 -7.42
N GLY A 68 13.20 -7.20 -7.09
CA GLY A 68 12.81 -7.53 -5.72
C GLY A 68 11.86 -6.48 -5.13
N ILE A 69 10.93 -6.01 -5.95
CA ILE A 69 9.97 -4.96 -5.61
C ILE A 69 8.56 -5.53 -5.61
N PHE A 70 7.83 -5.19 -4.55
CA PHE A 70 6.44 -5.58 -4.32
C PHE A 70 5.55 -4.35 -4.30
N ALA A 71 4.58 -4.26 -5.22
CA ALA A 71 3.64 -3.16 -5.30
C ALA A 71 2.21 -3.60 -4.90
N ILE A 72 1.59 -2.87 -3.99
CA ILE A 72 0.19 -3.03 -3.59
C ILE A 72 -0.61 -1.84 -4.11
N PHE A 73 -1.60 -2.11 -4.95
CA PHE A 73 -2.53 -1.13 -5.46
C PHE A 73 -3.85 -1.28 -4.72
N ARG A 74 -4.12 -0.34 -3.80
CA ARG A 74 -5.44 -0.18 -3.20
C ARG A 74 -6.26 0.82 -4.02
N PHE A 75 -7.50 1.01 -3.62
CA PHE A 75 -8.41 1.92 -4.31
C PHE A 75 -7.90 3.38 -4.30
N TRP A 76 -7.46 3.89 -3.14
CA TRP A 76 -6.96 5.27 -2.98
C TRP A 76 -5.44 5.39 -2.81
N SER A 77 -4.73 4.29 -2.61
CA SER A 77 -3.29 4.31 -2.29
C SER A 77 -2.51 3.28 -3.06
N ILE A 78 -1.25 3.62 -3.32
CA ILE A 78 -0.25 2.74 -3.91
C ILE A 78 0.87 2.59 -2.88
N GLU A 79 1.29 1.36 -2.64
CA GLU A 79 2.44 1.07 -1.79
C GLU A 79 3.46 0.31 -2.60
N VAL A 80 4.72 0.75 -2.56
CA VAL A 80 5.83 0.03 -3.16
C VAL A 80 6.77 -0.36 -2.02
N ASN A 81 7.07 -1.65 -1.92
CA ASN A 81 7.82 -2.24 -0.83
C ASN A 81 8.99 -3.05 -1.37
N SER A 82 10.08 -3.10 -0.61
CA SER A 82 11.19 -4.01 -0.85
C SER A 82 11.89 -4.29 0.46
N ALA A 83 12.53 -5.46 0.56
CA ALA A 83 13.19 -5.86 1.79
C ALA A 83 14.59 -6.42 1.53
N ARG A 84 15.44 -6.24 2.54
CA ARG A 84 16.78 -6.80 2.62
C ARG A 84 16.90 -7.63 3.89
N LEU A 85 17.56 -8.78 3.75
CA LEU A 85 17.78 -9.76 4.80
C LEU A 85 19.26 -9.84 5.15
N LEU A 86 19.56 -9.97 6.43
CA LEU A 86 20.80 -10.54 6.92
C LEU A 86 20.61 -12.06 6.94
N ALA A 87 21.29 -12.75 6.04
CA ALA A 87 21.26 -14.20 6.00
C ALA A 87 22.13 -14.78 7.13
N SER A 88 21.62 -15.82 7.77
CA SER A 88 22.32 -16.63 8.78
C SER A 88 22.76 -15.86 10.03
N VAL A 89 21.83 -15.18 10.70
CA VAL A 89 22.13 -14.56 12.00
C VAL A 89 22.15 -15.66 13.09
N PRO A 90 23.29 -15.90 13.76
CA PRO A 90 23.37 -16.81 14.89
C PRO A 90 22.45 -16.36 16.03
N ILE A 91 21.86 -17.32 16.74
CA ILE A 91 21.07 -17.03 17.94
C ILE A 91 22.00 -16.36 18.97
N GLY A 92 21.65 -15.14 19.39
CA GLY A 92 22.39 -14.38 20.40
C GLY A 92 23.29 -13.25 19.88
N ILE A 93 23.33 -12.97 18.56
CA ILE A 93 23.96 -11.73 18.08
C ILE A 93 23.14 -10.51 18.52
N ASP A 94 23.82 -9.57 19.19
CA ASP A 94 23.24 -8.26 19.50
C ASP A 94 23.18 -7.42 18.22
N LEU A 95 21.94 -7.17 17.76
CA LEU A 95 21.65 -6.31 16.61
C LEU A 95 21.45 -4.84 16.99
N SER A 96 21.49 -4.48 18.27
CA SER A 96 21.11 -3.14 18.75
C SER A 96 21.97 -2.03 18.13
N HIS A 97 23.29 -2.26 18.06
CA HIS A 97 24.22 -1.31 17.44
C HIS A 97 23.98 -1.14 15.93
N SER A 98 23.63 -2.22 15.24
CA SER A 98 23.30 -2.19 13.81
C SER A 98 21.97 -1.49 13.53
N ALA A 99 20.96 -1.81 14.35
CA ALA A 99 19.63 -1.22 14.26
C ALA A 99 19.73 0.29 14.45
N LYS A 100 20.54 0.76 15.40
CA LYS A 100 20.77 2.19 15.61
C LYS A 100 21.35 2.88 14.36
N LYS A 101 22.37 2.29 13.72
CA LYS A 101 22.98 2.86 12.50
C LYS A 101 22.01 2.85 11.31
N VAL A 102 21.28 1.75 11.12
CA VAL A 102 20.26 1.62 10.06
C VAL A 102 19.14 2.63 10.29
N LEU A 103 18.60 2.71 11.50
CA LEU A 103 17.55 3.67 11.87
C LEU A 103 18.02 5.11 11.66
N GLN A 104 19.24 5.46 12.06
CA GLN A 104 19.76 6.82 11.88
C GLN A 104 19.91 7.19 10.40
N ALA A 105 20.46 6.29 9.58
CA ALA A 105 20.60 6.53 8.14
C ALA A 105 19.25 6.66 7.44
N MET A 106 18.30 5.77 7.74
CA MET A 106 16.96 5.80 7.15
C MET A 106 16.14 6.97 7.67
N TYR A 107 16.27 7.35 8.94
CA TYR A 107 15.64 8.55 9.49
C TYR A 107 16.10 9.81 8.74
N THR A 108 17.41 9.96 8.55
CA THR A 108 17.98 11.10 7.79
C THR A 108 17.44 11.12 6.35
N ARG A 109 17.29 9.94 5.73
CA ARG A 109 16.71 9.80 4.39
C ARG A 109 15.23 10.21 4.34
N PHE A 110 14.44 9.81 5.32
CA PHE A 110 12.99 10.06 5.37
C PHE A 110 12.64 11.44 5.90
N GLN A 111 13.55 12.13 6.58
CA GLN A 111 13.30 13.49 7.09
C GLN A 111 12.90 14.47 5.98
N ASN A 112 13.45 14.28 4.77
CA ASN A 112 13.22 15.15 3.62
C ASN A 112 12.18 14.60 2.63
N GLU A 113 11.64 13.40 2.85
CA GLU A 113 10.77 12.73 1.89
C GLU A 113 9.59 12.05 2.56
N SER A 114 8.37 12.45 2.19
CA SER A 114 7.14 11.89 2.74
C SER A 114 6.86 10.45 2.30
N GLY A 115 6.06 9.74 3.11
CA GLY A 115 5.52 8.42 2.74
C GLY A 115 6.53 7.26 2.84
N GLY A 116 7.75 7.52 3.33
CA GLY A 116 8.76 6.50 3.62
C GLY A 116 8.58 5.89 5.01
N GLU A 117 8.71 4.57 5.09
CA GLU A 117 8.66 3.84 6.34
C GLU A 117 9.64 2.68 6.32
N LEU A 118 10.25 2.43 7.48
CA LEU A 118 11.14 1.31 7.69
C LEU A 118 10.50 0.36 8.70
N VAL A 119 10.36 -0.91 8.32
CA VAL A 119 9.82 -1.96 9.17
C VAL A 119 10.93 -2.97 9.43
N PHE A 120 11.31 -3.13 10.69
CA PHE A 120 12.18 -4.22 11.11
C PHE A 120 11.36 -5.49 11.29
N PHE A 121 11.86 -6.62 10.79
CA PHE A 121 11.18 -7.90 10.93
C PHE A 121 12.15 -9.05 11.20
N ILE A 122 11.65 -10.06 11.91
CA ILE A 122 12.36 -11.29 12.24
C ILE A 122 11.49 -12.45 11.79
N ILE A 123 12.05 -13.35 10.99
CA ILE A 123 11.42 -14.61 10.58
C ILE A 123 12.14 -15.73 11.32
N ARG A 124 11.44 -16.34 12.29
CA ARG A 124 11.88 -17.55 12.99
C ARG A 124 11.22 -18.77 12.34
N PRO A 125 11.93 -19.52 11.49
CA PRO A 125 11.38 -20.74 10.93
C PRO A 125 11.20 -21.80 12.04
N LEU A 126 10.18 -22.65 11.87
CA LEU A 126 10.00 -23.83 12.71
C LEU A 126 11.00 -24.91 12.26
N GLY A 127 11.90 -25.35 13.15
CA GLY A 127 12.90 -26.40 12.87
C GLY A 127 14.35 -25.90 12.79
N ASN A 128 15.26 -26.68 12.18
CA ASN A 128 16.71 -26.42 12.12
C ASN A 128 17.14 -25.38 11.06
N GLN A 129 16.26 -24.46 10.69
CA GLN A 129 16.58 -23.40 9.73
C GLN A 129 17.11 -22.16 10.46
N SER A 130 18.01 -21.41 9.82
CA SER A 130 18.55 -20.19 10.40
C SER A 130 17.49 -19.09 10.49
N THR A 131 17.49 -18.35 11.60
CA THR A 131 16.65 -17.16 11.76
C THR A 131 17.05 -16.12 10.70
N LYS A 132 16.07 -15.58 9.99
CA LYS A 132 16.27 -14.48 9.04
C LYS A 132 15.84 -13.19 9.69
N ILE A 133 16.67 -12.16 9.56
CA ILE A 133 16.39 -10.84 10.13
C ILE A 133 16.53 -9.82 9.02
N GLY A 134 15.63 -8.86 8.95
CA GLY A 134 15.63 -7.92 7.85
C GLY A 134 14.94 -6.62 8.13
N PHE A 135 15.06 -5.74 7.14
CA PHE A 135 14.39 -4.47 7.10
C PHE A 135 13.61 -4.37 5.80
N LEU A 136 12.35 -3.97 5.90
CA LEU A 136 11.47 -3.67 4.79
C LEU A 136 11.36 -2.16 4.68
N VAL A 137 11.62 -1.63 3.50
CA VAL A 137 11.33 -0.24 3.15
C VAL A 137 10.01 -0.20 2.42
N ARG A 138 9.14 0.70 2.87
CA ARG A 138 7.84 0.98 2.30
C ARG A 138 7.79 2.42 1.83
N ARG A 139 7.30 2.65 0.62
CA ARG A 139 6.92 3.96 0.10
C ARG A 139 5.44 3.98 -0.25
N ARG A 140 4.70 4.91 0.34
CA ARG A 140 3.25 5.08 0.15
C ARG A 140 2.97 6.37 -0.62
N GLY A 141 2.04 6.28 -1.56
CA GLY A 141 1.54 7.42 -2.32
C GLY A 141 0.03 7.35 -2.57
N LEU A 142 -0.57 8.48 -2.88
CA LEU A 142 -1.99 8.54 -3.29
C LEU A 142 -2.13 8.06 -4.72
N ARG A 143 -3.15 7.25 -4.98
CA ARG A 143 -3.49 6.79 -6.33
C ARG A 143 -4.24 7.90 -7.08
N LEU A 144 -3.49 8.88 -7.57
CA LEU A 144 -4.01 9.90 -8.48
C LEU A 144 -4.21 9.30 -9.89
N TRP A 145 -4.92 10.02 -10.78
CA TRP A 145 -5.23 9.57 -12.14
C TRP A 145 -4.00 9.10 -12.95
N ASN A 146 -2.80 9.62 -12.64
CA ASN A 146 -1.51 9.21 -13.21
C ASN A 146 -0.84 8.08 -12.40
N GLY A 147 -1.60 7.01 -12.10
CA GLY A 147 -1.13 5.94 -11.21
C GLY A 147 0.18 5.28 -11.67
N ILE A 148 0.39 5.11 -12.98
CA ILE A 148 1.60 4.45 -13.53
C ILE A 148 2.85 5.29 -13.28
N LYS A 149 2.83 6.58 -13.65
CA LYS A 149 3.97 7.49 -13.43
C LYS A 149 4.30 7.61 -11.94
N HIS A 150 3.28 7.66 -11.09
CA HIS A 150 3.48 7.72 -9.64
C HIS A 150 4.13 6.44 -9.09
N VAL A 151 3.79 5.26 -9.62
CA VAL A 151 4.44 4.00 -9.26
C VAL A 151 5.90 4.00 -9.70
N GLU A 152 6.20 4.49 -10.90
CA GLU A 152 7.58 4.59 -11.38
C GLU A 152 8.42 5.51 -10.49
N ASP A 153 7.89 6.67 -10.11
CA ASP A 153 8.55 7.61 -9.20
C ASP A 153 8.80 6.96 -7.82
N LEU A 154 7.77 6.31 -7.25
CA LEU A 154 7.89 5.57 -5.98
C LEU A 154 8.91 4.42 -6.09
N SER A 155 8.93 3.70 -7.20
CA SER A 155 9.88 2.62 -7.47
C SER A 155 11.32 3.13 -7.54
N LYS A 156 11.53 4.31 -8.15
CA LYS A 156 12.85 4.94 -8.28
C LYS A 156 13.37 5.43 -6.92
N GLN A 157 12.51 6.05 -6.12
CA GLN A 157 12.81 6.43 -4.74
C GLN A 157 13.15 5.20 -3.89
N LEU A 158 12.33 4.16 -3.98
CA LEU A 158 12.55 2.91 -3.27
C LEU A 158 13.87 2.25 -3.66
N GLY A 159 14.24 2.26 -4.95
CA GLY A 159 15.55 1.77 -5.41
C GLY A 159 16.72 2.45 -4.71
N THR A 160 16.63 3.77 -4.52
CA THR A 160 17.64 4.55 -3.80
C THR A 160 17.66 4.19 -2.30
N ASP A 161 16.49 4.07 -1.68
CA ASP A 161 16.36 3.72 -0.27
C ASP A 161 16.92 2.32 0.02
N ILE A 162 16.66 1.35 -0.86
CA ILE A 162 17.21 -0.01 -0.77
C ILE A 162 18.74 0.03 -0.86
N ALA A 163 19.31 0.82 -1.78
CA ALA A 163 20.75 0.91 -1.94
C ALA A 163 21.43 1.50 -0.67
N ILE A 164 20.81 2.51 -0.06
CA ILE A 164 21.27 3.07 1.22
C ILE A 164 21.16 2.02 2.32
N LEU A 165 20.00 1.37 2.44
CA LEU A 165 19.76 0.33 3.43
C LEU A 165 20.79 -0.79 3.33
N GLU A 166 21.00 -1.34 2.13
CA GLU A 166 21.96 -2.41 1.86
C GLU A 166 23.39 -2.01 2.22
N ARG A 167 23.80 -0.78 1.86
CA ARG A 167 25.12 -0.24 2.22
C ARG A 167 25.30 -0.14 3.73
N VAL A 168 24.30 0.35 4.45
CA VAL A 168 24.38 0.51 5.91
C VAL A 168 24.34 -0.85 6.61
N MET A 169 23.53 -1.79 6.13
CA MET A 169 23.49 -3.17 6.64
C MET A 169 24.84 -3.88 6.46
N ARG A 170 25.46 -3.78 5.28
CA ARG A 170 26.81 -4.34 5.04
C ARG A 170 27.88 -3.68 5.89
N ALA A 171 27.79 -2.36 6.12
CA ALA A 171 28.71 -1.65 7.00
C ALA A 171 28.54 -2.05 8.47
N ALA A 172 27.33 -2.41 8.88
CA ALA A 172 27.05 -2.88 10.24
C ALA A 172 27.50 -4.32 10.48
N TYR A 173 27.34 -5.22 9.50
CA TYR A 173 27.83 -6.60 9.54
C TYR A 173 28.58 -6.98 8.26
N PRO A 174 29.88 -6.68 8.16
CA PRO A 174 30.67 -7.00 6.97
C PRO A 174 30.78 -8.49 6.69
N HIS A 175 30.62 -9.33 7.73
CA HIS A 175 30.77 -10.79 7.65
C HIS A 175 29.44 -11.52 7.37
N LEU A 176 28.30 -10.84 7.42
CA LEU A 176 27.00 -11.45 7.13
C LEU A 176 26.54 -11.08 5.71
N PRO A 177 26.13 -12.06 4.89
CA PRO A 177 25.62 -11.77 3.56
C PRO A 177 24.28 -11.03 3.65
N VAL A 178 24.20 -9.87 2.97
CA VAL A 178 22.95 -9.13 2.78
C VAL A 178 22.32 -9.60 1.47
N THR A 179 21.12 -10.18 1.57
CA THR A 179 20.39 -10.74 0.42
C THR A 179 19.04 -10.05 0.22
N THR A 180 18.53 -10.09 -1.01
CA THR A 180 17.17 -9.64 -1.33
C THR A 180 16.16 -10.61 -0.75
N ALA A 181 15.13 -10.09 -0.07
CA ALA A 181 14.06 -10.92 0.45
C ALA A 181 13.21 -11.52 -0.69
N SER A 182 12.81 -12.77 -0.54
CA SER A 182 11.83 -13.39 -1.44
C SER A 182 10.42 -12.85 -1.18
N LEU A 183 9.50 -13.01 -2.15
CA LEU A 183 8.09 -12.66 -1.96
C LEU A 183 7.51 -13.33 -0.71
N GLN A 184 7.83 -14.60 -0.49
CA GLN A 184 7.35 -15.37 0.68
C GLN A 184 7.85 -14.78 1.99
N ASP A 185 9.13 -14.35 2.05
CA ASP A 185 9.69 -13.72 3.24
C ASP A 185 9.00 -12.37 3.52
N ILE A 186 8.74 -11.57 2.47
CA ILE A 186 8.04 -10.29 2.58
C ILE A 186 6.61 -10.49 3.05
N VAL A 187 5.87 -11.43 2.45
CA VAL A 187 4.49 -11.74 2.84
C VAL A 187 4.46 -12.18 4.31
N LYS A 188 5.31 -13.13 4.72
CA LYS A 188 5.42 -13.58 6.12
C LYS A 188 5.73 -12.44 7.08
N ALA A 189 6.62 -11.53 6.70
CA ALA A 189 6.94 -10.34 7.49
C ALA A 189 5.74 -9.39 7.61
N THR A 190 4.98 -9.19 6.53
CA THR A 190 3.81 -8.30 6.52
C THR A 190 2.56 -8.88 7.18
N THR A 191 2.39 -10.22 7.19
CA THR A 191 1.24 -10.90 7.80
C THR A 191 1.46 -11.26 9.27
N GLY A 192 2.58 -10.84 9.88
CA GLY A 192 2.90 -11.15 11.27
C GLY A 192 3.21 -12.62 11.52
N GLY A 193 3.69 -13.35 10.50
CA GLY A 193 4.06 -14.77 10.61
C GLY A 193 2.89 -15.75 10.52
N LEU A 194 1.65 -15.28 10.31
CA LEU A 194 0.54 -16.14 9.94
C LEU A 194 0.55 -16.35 8.43
N GLU A 195 0.80 -17.59 8.00
CA GLU A 195 0.54 -18.01 6.63
C GLU A 195 -0.97 -17.89 6.40
N THR A 196 -1.39 -16.76 5.82
CA THR A 196 -2.71 -16.66 5.23
C THR A 196 -2.60 -17.27 3.84
N HIS A 197 -3.35 -18.34 3.62
CA HIS A 197 -3.58 -18.94 2.31
C HIS A 197 -4.39 -17.97 1.42
N ALA A 198 -3.83 -16.80 1.13
CA ALA A 198 -4.43 -15.78 0.27
C ALA A 198 -3.90 -15.84 -1.17
N PHE A 199 -3.13 -16.88 -1.51
CA PHE A 199 -2.67 -17.14 -2.87
C PHE A 199 -3.15 -18.52 -3.31
N VAL A 200 -4.24 -18.52 -4.10
CA VAL A 200 -4.51 -19.52 -5.13
C VAL A 200 -4.37 -18.81 -6.47
#